data_AF-A0A2A3F5P7-F1
#
_entry.id   AF-A0A2A3F5P7-F1
#
_cell.length_a   1.000
_cell.length_b   1.000
_cell.length_c   1.000
_cell.angle_alpha   90.00
_cell.angle_beta   90.00
_cell.angle_gamma   90.00
#
_symmetry.space_group_name_H-M   'P 1'
#
loop_
_entity.id
_entity.type
_entity.pdbx_description
1 polymer ?
#
loop_
_entity_poly.entity_id
_entity_poly.type
_entity_poly.pdbx_seq_one_letter_code
_entity_poly.pdbx_strand_id
1 'polypeptide(L)'
;MIEDTTEPHLAPVPGATRLIPRRRPDGRELLATANGILIAARGCSDDQAFDELLDVSRRHHLTVLGAARSLVDLAAGPPPRRRRSAAVRFDEWEQLIAQLPPRRHAHAS
;
A
#
# COMPACT_ATOMS: atom_id res chain seq x y z
N MET A 1 7.46 -63.89 16.77
CA MET A 1 7.94 -62.88 17.73
C MET A 1 9.29 -62.43 17.22
N ILE A 2 9.53 -61.23 16.72
CA ILE A 2 8.91 -59.92 16.95
C ILE A 2 8.98 -59.13 15.62
N GLU A 3 7.99 -58.26 15.40
CA GLU A 3 7.88 -57.28 14.30
C GLU A 3 8.99 -56.23 14.36
N ASP A 4 9.44 -55.72 13.21
CA ASP A 4 9.80 -54.29 13.13
C ASP A 4 9.53 -53.77 11.71
N THR A 5 8.28 -53.34 11.55
CA THR A 5 7.82 -52.41 10.52
C THR A 5 8.42 -51.05 10.85
N THR A 6 9.14 -50.41 9.91
CA THR A 6 9.08 -48.96 9.69
C THR A 6 9.76 -48.62 8.35
N GLU A 7 8.97 -48.54 7.29
CA GLU A 7 9.30 -47.68 6.14
C GLU A 7 9.32 -46.22 6.62
N PRO A 8 10.36 -45.42 6.30
CA PRO A 8 10.30 -43.99 6.52
C PRO A 8 9.35 -43.37 5.49
N HIS A 9 8.10 -43.18 5.91
CA HIS A 9 7.08 -42.42 5.21
C HIS A 9 7.56 -40.96 5.04
N LEU A 10 8.17 -40.68 3.89
CA LEU A 10 8.49 -39.33 3.42
C LEU A 10 7.18 -38.57 3.27
N ALA A 11 6.86 -37.77 4.28
CA ALA A 11 5.73 -36.87 4.30
C ALA A 11 5.75 -35.94 3.07
N PRO A 12 4.61 -35.65 2.42
CA PRO A 12 4.54 -34.57 1.47
C PRO A 12 4.80 -33.27 2.23
N VAL A 13 5.93 -32.63 1.95
CA VAL A 13 6.21 -31.28 2.43
C VAL A 13 5.01 -30.40 2.02
N PRO A 14 4.25 -29.83 2.97
CA PRO A 14 3.20 -28.89 2.61
C PRO A 14 3.88 -27.76 1.86
N GLY A 15 3.48 -27.60 0.59
CA GLY A 15 4.13 -26.72 -0.36
C GLY A 15 4.43 -25.39 0.29
N ALA A 16 5.71 -25.00 0.25
CA ALA A 16 6.17 -23.69 0.65
C ALA A 16 5.11 -22.69 0.19
N THR A 17 4.36 -22.16 1.16
CA THR A 17 3.34 -21.16 0.89
C THR A 17 4.05 -20.13 0.06
N ARG A 18 3.68 -20.03 -1.24
CA ARG A 18 4.20 -18.99 -2.10
C ARG A 18 3.81 -17.72 -1.37
N LEU A 19 4.74 -17.16 -0.61
CA LEU A 19 4.69 -15.79 -0.18
C LEU A 19 4.69 -15.06 -1.50
N ILE A 20 3.49 -14.82 -2.04
CA ILE A 20 3.30 -14.03 -3.24
C ILE A 20 4.12 -12.79 -2.93
N PRO A 21 5.24 -12.54 -3.63
CA PRO A 21 5.98 -11.33 -3.42
C PRO A 21 4.93 -10.26 -3.62
N ARG A 22 4.62 -9.49 -2.56
CA ARG A 22 3.70 -8.36 -2.71
C ARG A 22 4.31 -7.53 -3.81
N ARG A 23 3.73 -7.65 -5.01
CA ARG A 23 4.26 -7.04 -6.22
C ARG A 23 4.39 -5.58 -5.85
N ARG A 24 5.59 -5.01 -5.96
CA ARG A 24 5.72 -3.57 -5.83
C ARG A 24 4.72 -3.02 -6.85
N PRO A 25 3.71 -2.23 -6.45
CA PRO A 25 2.73 -1.74 -7.39
C PRO A 25 3.49 -1.05 -8.51
N ASP A 26 3.20 -1.44 -9.75
CA ASP A 26 3.84 -0.85 -10.92
C ASP A 26 3.49 0.65 -10.94
N GLY A 27 4.33 1.50 -11.53
CA GLY A 27 4.17 2.96 -11.40
C GLY A 27 2.78 3.47 -11.81
N ARG A 28 2.13 2.79 -12.76
CA ARG A 28 0.76 3.07 -13.19
C ARG A 28 -0.29 2.71 -12.14
N GLU A 29 -0.12 1.58 -11.45
CA GLU A 29 -1.02 1.14 -10.37
C GLU A 29 -0.91 2.07 -9.16
N LEU A 30 0.31 2.53 -8.87
CA LEU A 30 0.57 3.50 -7.81
C LEU A 30 -0.12 4.85 -8.11
N LEU A 31 -0.02 5.35 -9.34
CA LEU A 31 -0.73 6.56 -9.79
C LEU A 31 -2.25 6.38 -9.70
N ALA A 32 -2.79 5.27 -10.20
CA ALA A 32 -4.22 4.99 -10.13
C ALA A 32 -4.72 4.93 -8.67
N THR A 33 -3.93 4.37 -7.77
CA THR A 33 -4.24 4.33 -6.33
C THR A 33 -4.25 5.74 -5.73
N ALA A 34 -3.25 6.56 -6.06
CA ALA A 34 -3.16 7.94 -5.59
C ALA A 34 -4.33 8.80 -6.09
N ASN A 35 -4.69 8.71 -7.38
CA ASN A 35 -5.88 9.36 -7.93
C ASN A 35 -7.15 8.92 -7.20
N GLY A 36 -7.32 7.60 -6.99
CA GLY A 36 -8.48 7.07 -6.28
C GLY A 36 -8.60 7.59 -4.84
N ILE A 37 -7.48 7.81 -4.15
CA ILE A 37 -7.48 8.43 -2.81
C ILE A 37 -7.98 9.87 -2.88
N LEU A 38 -7.49 10.67 -3.84
CA LEU A 38 -7.90 12.06 -4.03
C LEU A 38 -9.39 12.18 -4.39
N ILE A 39 -9.85 11.37 -5.35
CA ILE A 39 -11.26 11.31 -5.75
C ILE A 39 -12.15 10.98 -4.55
N ALA A 40 -11.79 9.97 -3.76
CA ALA A 40 -12.57 9.57 -2.60
C ALA A 40 -12.59 10.64 -1.49
N ALA A 41 -11.50 11.38 -1.31
CA ALA A 41 -11.38 12.39 -0.26
C ALA A 41 -12.05 13.72 -0.64
N ARG A 42 -12.00 14.14 -1.91
CA ARG A 42 -12.48 15.45 -2.37
C ARG A 42 -13.74 15.40 -3.24
N GLY A 43 -14.13 14.23 -3.73
CA GLY A 43 -15.23 14.09 -4.68
C GLY A 43 -14.95 14.71 -6.06
N CYS A 44 -13.68 14.76 -6.49
CA CYS A 44 -13.26 15.34 -7.76
C CYS A 44 -13.19 14.31 -8.91
N SER A 45 -13.00 14.77 -10.15
CA SER A 45 -12.77 13.89 -11.31
C SER A 45 -11.33 13.34 -11.34
N ASP A 46 -11.10 12.31 -12.16
CA ASP A 46 -9.75 11.72 -12.33
C ASP A 46 -8.73 12.73 -12.89
N ASP A 47 -9.14 13.56 -13.86
CA ASP A 47 -8.31 14.64 -14.41
C ASP A 47 -7.91 15.65 -13.32
N GLN A 48 -8.87 16.08 -12.50
CA GLN A 48 -8.62 17.01 -11.39
C GLN A 48 -7.70 16.41 -10.33
N ALA A 49 -7.85 15.12 -10.02
CA ALA A 49 -6.98 14.41 -9.09
C ALA A 49 -5.54 14.32 -9.64
N PHE A 50 -5.39 14.05 -10.94
CA PHE A 50 -4.08 14.01 -11.57
C PHE A 50 -3.41 15.38 -11.63
N ASP A 51 -4.18 16.44 -11.94
CA ASP A 51 -3.69 17.82 -11.94
C ASP A 51 -3.21 18.25 -10.54
N GLU A 52 -3.91 17.85 -9.48
CA GLU A 52 -3.49 18.09 -8.09
C GLU A 52 -2.17 17.36 -7.77
N LEU A 53 -2.02 16.10 -8.19
CA LEU A 53 -0.75 15.38 -8.07
C LEU A 53 0.38 16.08 -8.84
N LEU A 54 0.10 16.60 -10.02
CA LEU A 54 1.07 17.33 -10.83
C LEU A 54 1.46 18.66 -10.16
N ASP A 55 0.49 19.41 -9.65
CA ASP A 55 0.72 20.66 -8.92
C ASP A 55 1.60 20.44 -7.67
N VAL A 56 1.25 19.45 -6.85
CA VAL A 56 2.03 19.09 -5.64
C VAL A 56 3.44 18.64 -6.02
N SER A 57 3.58 17.85 -7.08
CA SER A 57 4.90 17.44 -7.55
C SER A 57 5.78 18.63 -7.95
N ARG A 58 5.20 19.66 -8.58
CA ARG A 58 5.91 20.89 -8.97
C ARG A 58 6.27 21.74 -7.75
N ARG A 59 5.33 21.97 -6.84
CA ARG A 59 5.55 22.75 -5.61
C ARG A 59 6.64 22.15 -4.71
N HIS A 60 6.76 20.83 -4.69
CA HIS A 60 7.72 20.12 -3.84
C HIS A 60 8.92 19.54 -4.60
N HIS A 61 9.08 19.88 -5.89
CA HIS A 61 10.17 19.39 -6.74
C HIS A 61 10.31 17.85 -6.76
N LEU A 62 9.18 17.15 -6.76
CA LEU A 62 9.10 15.69 -6.88
C LEU A 62 8.70 15.28 -8.30
N THR A 63 8.95 14.02 -8.64
CA THR A 63 8.23 13.41 -9.76
C THR A 63 6.78 13.14 -9.37
N VAL A 64 5.86 13.13 -10.33
CA VAL A 64 4.43 12.79 -10.09
C VAL A 64 4.31 11.42 -9.41
N LEU A 65 5.12 10.44 -9.82
CA LEU A 65 5.18 9.13 -9.19
C LEU A 65 5.70 9.18 -7.74
N GLY A 66 6.65 10.08 -7.45
CA GLY A 66 7.13 10.33 -6.09
C GLY A 66 6.06 10.95 -5.19
N ALA A 67 5.30 11.92 -5.71
CA ALA A 67 4.15 12.50 -5.00
C ALA A 67 3.07 11.44 -4.73
N ALA A 68 2.72 10.64 -5.74
CA ALA A 68 1.79 9.52 -5.60
C ALA A 68 2.26 8.52 -4.54
N ARG A 69 3.57 8.22 -4.48
CA ARG A 69 4.11 7.31 -3.47
C ARG A 69 3.99 7.86 -2.07
N SER A 70 4.35 9.13 -1.87
CA SER A 70 4.19 9.80 -0.57
C SER A 70 2.73 9.79 -0.11
N LEU A 71 1.79 10.05 -1.01
CA LEU A 71 0.35 9.99 -0.70
C LEU A 71 -0.10 8.59 -0.28
N VAL A 72 0.26 7.57 -1.06
CA VAL A 72 -0.12 6.19 -0.76
C VAL A 72 0.51 5.73 0.56
N ASP A 73 1.77 6.07 0.82
CA ASP A 73 2.46 5.75 2.08
C ASP A 73 1.79 6.48 3.27
N LEU A 74 1.33 7.71 3.09
CA LEU A 74 0.61 8.47 4.11
C LEU A 74 -0.77 7.87 4.41
N ALA A 75 -1.52 7.49 3.36
CA ALA A 75 -2.84 6.88 3.48
C ALA A 75 -2.81 5.44 4.01
N ALA A 76 -1.68 4.72 3.83
CA ALA A 76 -1.46 3.40 4.40
C ALA A 76 -1.20 3.44 5.92
N GLY A 77 -0.89 4.62 6.48
CA GLY A 77 -0.54 4.79 7.88
C GLY A 77 0.84 4.24 8.24
N PRO A 78 1.31 4.44 9.49
CA PRO A 78 2.62 3.96 9.91
C PRO A 78 2.69 2.43 9.85
N PRO A 79 3.67 1.85 9.14
CA PRO A 79 3.80 0.40 9.09
C PRO A 79 4.15 -0.15 10.48
N PRO A 80 3.72 -1.37 10.85
CA PRO A 80 4.23 -2.07 12.01
C PRO A 80 5.73 -2.36 11.79
N ARG A 81 6.59 -1.48 12.31
CA ARG A 81 8.04 -1.62 12.50
C ARG A 81 8.78 -2.51 11.48
N ARG A 82 8.81 -2.17 10.18
CA ARG A 82 9.97 -2.49 9.31
C ARG A 82 10.13 -1.45 8.20
N ARG A 83 11.34 -0.87 8.15
CA ARG A 83 11.85 0.15 7.23
C ARG A 83 10.90 1.34 6.98
N ARG A 84 11.00 2.30 7.90
CA ARG A 84 10.57 3.68 7.71
C ARG A 84 11.30 4.26 6.49
N SER A 85 10.64 4.26 5.33
CA SER A 85 10.97 5.23 4.30
C SER A 85 10.61 6.59 4.89
N ALA A 86 11.51 7.57 4.87
CA ALA A 86 11.21 8.91 5.36
C ALA A 86 10.19 9.55 4.39
N ALA A 87 8.91 9.20 4.55
CA ALA A 87 7.83 9.81 3.81
C ALA A 87 7.79 11.28 4.23
N VAL A 88 7.94 12.16 3.25
CA VAL A 88 7.71 13.59 3.43
C VAL A 88 6.23 13.74 3.73
N ARG A 89 5.92 14.20 4.94
CA ARG A 89 4.55 14.50 5.36
C ARG A 89 4.26 15.95 4.96
N PHE A 90 3.19 16.14 4.21
CA PHE A 90 2.72 17.45 3.81
C PHE A 90 1.48 17.78 4.66
N ASP A 91 1.50 18.89 5.39
CA ASP A 91 0.41 19.29 6.29
C ASP A 91 -0.95 19.36 5.58
N GLU A 92 -0.99 19.80 4.32
CA GLU A 92 -2.21 19.88 3.50
C GLU A 92 -2.83 18.48 3.23
N TRP A 93 -1.99 17.44 3.15
CA TRP A 93 -2.43 16.05 2.93
C TRP A 93 -2.73 15.33 4.25
N GLU A 94 -2.06 15.72 5.33
CA GLU A 94 -2.34 15.21 6.67
C GLU A 94 -3.74 15.61 7.13
N GLN A 95 -4.15 16.86 6.88
CA GLN A 95 -5.52 17.31 7.14
C GLN A 95 -6.55 16.60 6.26
N LEU A 96 -6.20 16.30 5.01
CA LEU A 96 -7.08 15.58 4.09
C LEU A 96 -7.28 14.12 4.53
N ILE A 97 -6.22 13.46 5.00
CA ILE A 97 -6.32 12.08 5.51
C ILE A 97 -6.99 12.03 6.88
N ALA A 98 -6.83 13.04 7.72
CA ALA A 98 -7.58 13.16 8.97
C ALA A 98 -9.09 13.32 8.75
N GLN A 99 -9.51 13.83 7.58
CA GLN A 99 -10.90 13.98 7.18
C GLN A 99 -11.49 12.73 6.50
N LEU A 100 -10.64 11.77 6.09
CA LEU A 100 -11.14 10.50 5.58
C LEU A 100 -11.79 9.72 6.74
N PRO A 101 -13.03 9.20 6.58
CA PRO A 101 -13.58 8.30 7.58
C PRO A 101 -12.61 7.14 7.77
N PRO A 102 -12.35 6.71 9.03
CA PRO A 102 -11.44 5.61 9.28
C PRO A 102 -11.92 4.44 8.43
N ARG A 103 -11.08 4.01 7.49
CA ARG A 103 -11.34 2.80 6.71
C ARG A 103 -11.57 1.73 7.77
N ARG A 104 -12.83 1.29 7.88
CA ARG A 104 -13.20 0.18 8.75
C ARG A 104 -12.37 -0.97 8.22
N HIS A 105 -11.23 -1.22 8.87
CA HIS A 105 -10.59 -2.49 8.83
C HIS A 105 -11.71 -3.43 9.26
N ALA A 106 -12.27 -4.16 8.29
CA ALA A 106 -13.14 -5.26 8.56
C ALA A 106 -12.31 -6.21 9.43
N HIS A 107 -12.45 -6.04 10.75
CA HIS A 107 -12.10 -7.05 11.72
C HIS A 107 -13.04 -8.21 11.39
N ALA A 108 -12.51 -9.15 10.61
CA ALA A 108 -12.97 -10.51 10.72
C ALA A 108 -12.55 -10.99 12.12
N SER A 109 -13.54 -11.62 12.78
CA SER A 109 -13.52 -12.28 14.09
C SER A 109 -13.83 -11.41 15.30
#